data_AF-A0A7S2VET5-F1
#
_entry.id   AF-A0A7S2VET5-F1
#
_cell.length_a   1.000
_cell.length_b   1.000
_cell.length_c   1.000
_cell.angle_alpha   90.00
_cell.angle_beta   90.00
_cell.angle_gamma   90.00
#
_symmetry.space_group_name_H-M   'P 1'
#
loop_
_entity.id
_entity.type
_entity.pdbx_description
1 polymer ?
#
loop_
_entity_poly.entity_id
_entity_poly.type
_entity_poly.pdbx_seq_one_letter_code
_entity_poly.pdbx_strand_id
1 'polypeptide(L)'
;HDLHFTKLMEICHWAKEKHPHMILVVENPVGLMKSMPLMQRLQEDFGLNDPVEVNYCAFGREERKATNLWTNHAKLRDALSVFTCEKRCQRSQNHTSIRGNTSKFDFSAIPEPLAEEVADTVHSIFKLKDIRRKTQAAEP
;
A
#
# COMPACT_ATOMS: atom_id res chain seq x y z
N HIS A 1 17.09 -13.28 -10.17
CA HIS A 1 16.21 -12.62 -9.18
C HIS A 1 16.19 -11.09 -9.34
N ASP A 2 17.23 -10.46 -9.89
CA ASP A 2 17.33 -8.98 -10.01
C ASP A 2 16.50 -8.30 -11.11
N LEU A 3 16.14 -8.96 -12.20
CA LEU A 3 15.54 -8.23 -13.34
C LEU A 3 14.19 -7.57 -13.01
N HIS A 4 13.34 -8.24 -12.22
CA HIS A 4 12.06 -7.67 -11.78
C HIS A 4 12.27 -6.50 -10.81
N PHE A 5 13.27 -6.60 -9.95
CA PHE A 5 13.67 -5.55 -9.03
C PHE A 5 14.15 -4.30 -9.78
N THR A 6 15.09 -4.47 -10.71
CA THR A 6 15.63 -3.36 -11.51
C THR A 6 14.52 -2.66 -12.29
N LYS A 7 13.64 -3.43 -12.96
CA LYS A 7 12.52 -2.85 -13.70
C LYS A 7 11.53 -2.10 -12.82
N LEU A 8 11.23 -2.62 -11.63
CA LEU A 8 10.36 -1.91 -10.68
C LEU A 8 10.98 -0.56 -10.28
N MET A 9 12.28 -0.55 -9.96
CA MET A 9 12.99 0.67 -9.61
C MET A 9 13.02 1.67 -10.77
N GLU A 10 13.28 1.22 -12.00
CA GLU A 10 13.24 2.06 -13.21
C GLU A 10 11.86 2.71 -13.41
N ILE A 11 10.78 1.93 -13.26
CA ILE A 11 9.41 2.45 -13.38
C ILE A 11 9.11 3.47 -12.28
N CYS A 12 9.48 3.17 -11.03
CA CYS A 12 9.25 4.08 -9.91
C CYS A 12 10.04 5.38 -10.07
N HIS A 13 11.29 5.32 -10.51
CA HIS A 13 12.12 6.50 -10.76
C HIS A 13 11.55 7.35 -11.89
N TRP A 14 11.23 6.74 -13.04
CA TRP A 14 10.58 7.43 -14.16
C TRP A 14 9.26 8.10 -13.73
N ALA A 15 8.42 7.40 -12.95
CA ALA A 15 7.16 7.93 -12.49
C ALA A 15 7.35 9.11 -11.51
N LYS A 16 8.35 9.04 -10.62
CA LYS A 16 8.68 10.12 -9.69
C LYS A 16 9.21 11.37 -10.41
N GLU A 17 10.04 11.19 -11.44
CA GLU A 17 10.55 12.29 -12.26
C GLU A 17 9.41 13.03 -12.99
N LYS A 18 8.45 12.28 -13.54
CA LYS A 18 7.27 12.85 -14.23
C LYS A 18 6.24 13.42 -13.27
N HIS A 19 6.15 12.87 -12.06
CA HIS A 19 5.15 13.23 -11.07
C HIS A 19 5.82 13.49 -9.70
N PRO A 20 6.35 14.70 -9.45
CA PRO A 20 7.04 15.02 -8.20
C PRO A 20 6.18 14.80 -6.95
N HIS A 21 4.86 14.92 -7.08
CA HIS A 21 3.88 14.69 -6.02
C HIS A 21 3.36 13.25 -5.93
N MET A 22 3.99 12.30 -6.62
CA MET A 22 3.63 10.88 -6.58
C MET A 22 3.64 10.35 -5.14
N ILE A 23 2.52 9.71 -4.78
CA ILE A 23 2.40 8.91 -3.56
C ILE A 23 2.67 7.46 -3.96
N LEU A 24 3.68 6.86 -3.34
CA LEU A 24 4.00 5.45 -3.52
C LEU A 24 3.44 4.67 -2.34
N VAL A 25 2.79 3.54 -2.62
CA VAL A 25 2.32 2.57 -1.62
C VAL A 25 2.85 1.21 -2.02
N VAL A 26 3.52 0.53 -1.10
CA VAL A 26 4.06 -0.81 -1.32
C VAL A 26 3.43 -1.76 -0.31
N GLU A 27 2.80 -2.82 -0.80
CA GLU A 27 2.26 -3.92 0.01
C GLU A 27 3.24 -5.08 -0.01
N ASN A 28 3.50 -5.66 1.16
CA ASN A 28 4.39 -6.80 1.28
C ASN A 28 3.98 -7.66 2.48
N PRO A 29 3.77 -8.99 2.29
CA PRO A 29 3.44 -9.88 3.40
C PRO A 29 4.37 -9.74 4.61
N VAL A 30 3.82 -9.96 5.81
CA VAL A 30 4.62 -9.97 7.04
C VAL A 30 5.67 -11.08 6.99
N GLY A 31 6.88 -10.79 7.49
CA GLY A 31 7.97 -11.76 7.62
C GLY A 31 9.28 -11.27 6.98
N LEU A 32 10.07 -12.23 6.47
CA LEU A 32 11.43 -12.00 5.95
C LEU A 32 11.50 -11.03 4.76
N MET A 33 10.37 -10.73 4.13
CA MET A 33 10.31 -9.79 3.01
C MET A 33 10.50 -8.33 3.44
N LYS A 34 10.27 -7.99 4.72
CA LYS A 34 10.56 -6.66 5.29
C LYS A 34 12.05 -6.32 5.28
N SER A 35 12.92 -7.32 5.43
CA SER A 35 14.38 -7.15 5.44
C SER A 35 15.01 -7.33 4.06
N MET A 36 14.22 -7.38 2.98
CA MET A 36 14.77 -7.48 1.63
C MET A 36 15.51 -6.19 1.26
N PRO A 37 16.70 -6.28 0.62
CA PRO A 37 17.43 -5.10 0.13
C PRO A 37 16.59 -4.17 -0.76
N LEU A 38 15.61 -4.72 -1.48
CA LEU A 38 14.66 -3.93 -2.27
C LEU A 38 13.87 -2.94 -1.41
N MET A 39 13.36 -3.38 -0.27
CA MET A 39 12.55 -2.51 0.59
C MET A 39 13.39 -1.40 1.20
N GLN A 40 14.64 -1.72 1.60
CA GLN A 40 15.59 -0.72 2.09
C GLN A 40 15.86 0.34 1.01
N ARG A 41 16.15 -0.08 -0.22
CA ARG A 41 16.41 0.87 -1.31
C ARG A 41 15.19 1.68 -1.70
N LEU A 42 13.99 1.08 -1.74
CA LEU A 42 12.76 1.83 -1.95
C LEU A 42 12.52 2.87 -0.86
N GLN A 43 12.83 2.51 0.39
CA GLN A 43 12.69 3.40 1.53
C GLN A 43 13.64 4.59 1.44
N GLU A 44 14.90 4.36 1.07
CA GLU A 44 15.91 5.38 0.86
C GLU A 44 15.60 6.28 -0.35
N ASP A 45 15.35 5.69 -1.53
CA ASP A 45 15.18 6.42 -2.79
C ASP A 45 13.87 7.24 -2.82
N PHE A 46 12.80 6.74 -2.19
CA PHE A 46 11.46 7.36 -2.26
C PHE A 46 10.97 7.95 -0.94
N GLY A 47 11.77 7.89 0.13
CA GLY A 47 11.43 8.44 1.44
C GLY A 47 10.21 7.75 2.06
N LEU A 48 10.15 6.42 2.00
CA LEU A 48 9.05 5.68 2.62
C LEU A 48 9.12 5.80 4.15
N ASN A 49 7.96 5.95 4.77
CA ASN A 49 7.85 5.89 6.23
C ASN A 49 7.93 4.43 6.70
N ASP A 50 8.14 4.24 8.01
CA ASP A 50 8.07 2.92 8.63
C ASP A 50 6.74 2.24 8.32
N PRO A 51 6.76 0.91 8.06
CA PRO A 51 5.57 0.19 7.65
C PRO A 51 4.53 0.17 8.75
N VAL A 52 3.27 0.18 8.32
CA VAL A 52 2.13 -0.15 9.17
C VAL A 52 1.66 -1.56 8.84
N GLU A 53 1.48 -2.38 9.88
CA GLU A 53 0.88 -3.70 9.71
C GLU A 53 -0.63 -3.54 9.62
N VAL A 54 -1.23 -4.04 8.54
CA VAL A 54 -2.68 -4.06 8.37
C VAL A 54 -3.16 -5.48 8.15
N ASN A 55 -4.41 -5.73 8.52
CA ASN A 55 -5.07 -7.01 8.33
C ASN A 55 -6.23 -6.85 7.36
N TYR A 56 -6.25 -7.67 6.31
CA TYR A 56 -7.33 -7.69 5.33
C TYR A 56 -7.84 -9.11 5.06
N CYS A 57 -9.04 -9.22 4.47
CA CYS A 57 -9.59 -10.51 4.07
C CYS A 57 -8.86 -11.04 2.83
N ALA A 58 -8.26 -12.22 2.96
CA ALA A 58 -7.58 -12.88 1.86
C ALA A 58 -8.59 -13.29 0.80
N PHE A 59 -8.52 -12.69 -0.38
CA PHE A 59 -9.09 -13.13 -1.68
C PHE A 59 -10.28 -14.08 -1.61
N GLY A 60 -11.47 -13.56 -1.32
CA GLY A 60 -12.71 -14.33 -1.32
C GLY A 60 -12.84 -15.37 -0.19
N ARG A 61 -11.95 -15.32 0.80
CA ARG A 61 -11.99 -16.11 2.03
C ARG A 61 -12.32 -15.22 3.22
N GLU A 62 -12.89 -15.84 4.25
CA GLU A 62 -13.08 -15.19 5.55
C GLU A 62 -11.79 -15.18 6.40
N GLU A 63 -10.63 -15.50 5.82
CA GLU A 63 -9.34 -15.53 6.51
C GLU A 63 -8.70 -14.14 6.57
N ARG A 64 -8.24 -13.73 7.77
CA ARG A 64 -7.41 -12.52 7.94
C ARG A 64 -5.97 -12.79 7.52
N LYS A 65 -5.42 -11.94 6.66
CA LYS A 65 -4.01 -11.94 6.28
C LYS A 65 -3.37 -10.63 6.70
N ALA A 66 -2.28 -10.73 7.46
CA ALA A 66 -1.45 -9.59 7.83
C ALA A 66 -0.51 -9.23 6.69
N THR A 67 -0.36 -7.93 6.44
CA THR A 67 0.63 -7.37 5.51
C THR A 67 1.26 -6.11 6.09
N ASN A 68 2.44 -5.77 5.61
CA ASN A 68 3.04 -4.47 5.86
C ASN A 68 2.77 -3.55 4.68
N LEU A 69 2.38 -2.30 4.97
CA LEU A 69 2.24 -1.23 3.99
C LEU A 69 3.27 -0.15 4.26
N TRP A 70 4.05 0.20 3.23
CA TRP A 70 4.94 1.35 3.23
C TRP A 70 4.37 2.44 2.35
N THR A 71 4.53 3.69 2.76
CA THR A 71 4.19 4.84 1.93
C THR A 71 5.08 6.04 2.22
N ASN A 72 5.34 6.88 1.22
CA ASN A 72 6.05 8.15 1.38
C ASN A 72 5.15 9.30 1.89
N HIS A 73 3.91 9.02 2.30
CA HIS A 73 2.99 10.05 2.77
C HIS A 73 2.48 9.77 4.20
N ALA A 74 2.91 10.60 5.16
CA ALA A 74 2.61 10.41 6.59
C ALA A 74 1.10 10.30 6.90
N LYS A 75 0.27 11.19 6.34
CA LYS A 75 -1.19 11.10 6.58
C LYS A 75 -1.83 9.81 6.07
N LEU A 76 -1.28 9.25 4.98
CA LEU A 76 -1.79 7.99 4.46
C LEU A 76 -1.35 6.84 5.35
N ARG A 77 -0.10 6.85 5.83
CA ARG A 77 0.36 5.91 6.84
C ARG A 77 -0.54 5.95 8.08
N ASP A 78 -0.87 7.14 8.57
CA ASP A 78 -1.70 7.29 9.77
C ASP A 78 -3.13 6.77 9.55
N ALA A 79 -3.73 7.04 8.39
CA ALA A 79 -5.03 6.48 8.01
C ALA A 79 -5.00 4.94 7.93
N LEU A 80 -3.95 4.39 7.31
CA LEU A 80 -3.75 2.94 7.23
C LEU A 80 -3.49 2.29 8.59
N SER A 81 -2.91 3.01 9.55
CA SER A 81 -2.64 2.46 10.90
C SER A 81 -3.91 2.13 11.70
N VAL A 82 -5.03 2.78 11.36
CA VAL A 82 -6.35 2.54 11.97
C VAL A 82 -7.28 1.72 11.08
N PHE A 83 -6.82 1.32 9.89
CA PHE A 83 -7.62 0.55 8.95
C PHE A 83 -7.98 -0.84 9.52
N THR A 84 -9.27 -1.16 9.51
CA THR A 84 -9.83 -2.44 9.92
C THR A 84 -10.71 -3.00 8.81
N CYS A 85 -10.46 -4.25 8.40
CA CYS A 85 -11.35 -4.95 7.48
C CYS A 85 -12.54 -5.53 8.26
N GLU A 86 -13.58 -4.71 8.48
CA GLU A 86 -14.67 -5.03 9.42
C GLU A 86 -15.74 -5.97 8.87
N LYS A 87 -15.85 -6.13 7.54
CA LYS A 87 -17.10 -6.65 6.97
C LYS A 87 -17.19 -8.17 6.73
N ARG A 88 -16.09 -8.94 6.67
CA ARG A 88 -16.16 -10.36 6.21
C ARG A 88 -15.16 -11.34 6.84
N CYS A 89 -14.28 -10.89 7.72
CA CYS A 89 -13.15 -11.69 8.18
C CYS A 89 -13.44 -12.35 9.53
N GLN A 90 -13.87 -13.62 9.52
CA GLN A 90 -13.87 -14.43 10.73
C GLN A 90 -12.42 -14.70 11.17
N ARG A 91 -12.20 -14.80 12.48
CA ARG A 91 -10.89 -15.15 13.05
C ARG A 91 -10.66 -16.66 12.87
N SER A 92 -10.51 -17.12 11.62
CA SER A 92 -10.23 -18.53 11.33
C SER A 92 -8.85 -18.90 11.89
N GLN A 93 -8.80 -19.96 12.70
CA GLN A 93 -7.56 -20.52 13.25
C GLN A 93 -6.80 -21.42 12.25
N ASN A 94 -7.43 -21.80 11.15
CA ASN A 94 -6.87 -22.72 10.17
C ASN A 94 -6.56 -21.96 8.87
N HIS A 95 -5.30 -21.56 8.71
CA HIS A 95 -4.81 -20.94 7.49
C HIS A 95 -4.63 -22.00 6.40
N THR A 96 -5.46 -21.96 5.37
CA THR A 96 -5.30 -22.86 4.22
C THR A 96 -4.15 -22.38 3.36
N SER A 97 -3.04 -23.13 3.30
CA SER A 97 -1.84 -22.70 2.58
C SER A 97 -2.14 -22.34 1.11
N ILE A 98 -1.45 -21.34 0.58
CA ILE A 98 -1.55 -20.87 -0.82
C ILE A 98 -1.39 -22.03 -1.82
N ARG A 99 -0.65 -23.09 -1.44
CA ARG A 99 -0.40 -24.27 -2.28
C ARG A 99 -1.62 -25.18 -2.45
N GLY A 100 -2.64 -25.07 -1.59
CA GLY A 100 -3.81 -25.96 -1.61
C GLY A 100 -4.94 -25.53 -2.54
N ASN A 101 -4.81 -24.40 -3.25
CA ASN A 101 -5.97 -23.79 -3.91
C ASN A 101 -5.55 -23.17 -5.24
N THR A 102 -5.78 -23.88 -6.34
CA THR A 102 -5.26 -23.53 -7.67
C THR A 102 -6.40 -23.31 -8.65
N SER A 103 -6.37 -22.17 -9.36
CA SER A 103 -7.26 -21.67 -10.43
C SER A 103 -8.44 -20.74 -10.08
N LYS A 104 -9.02 -20.76 -8.88
CA LYS A 104 -10.24 -19.97 -8.58
C LYS A 104 -10.03 -18.60 -7.95
N PHE A 105 -8.82 -18.27 -7.50
CA PHE A 105 -8.54 -17.04 -6.75
C PHE A 105 -7.27 -16.36 -7.26
N ASP A 106 -7.37 -15.05 -7.49
CA ASP A 106 -6.22 -14.20 -7.80
C ASP A 106 -5.52 -13.79 -6.49
N PHE A 107 -4.43 -14.47 -6.18
CA PHE A 107 -3.63 -14.24 -4.97
C PHE A 107 -2.78 -12.97 -5.03
N SER A 108 -2.73 -12.31 -6.20
CA SER A 108 -1.93 -11.12 -6.45
C SER A 108 -2.77 -9.85 -6.48
N ALA A 109 -4.10 -9.96 -6.41
CA ALA A 109 -4.97 -8.79 -6.30
C ALA A 109 -4.67 -8.02 -4.99
N ILE A 110 -4.96 -6.72 -4.96
CA ILE A 110 -5.06 -5.97 -3.70
C ILE A 110 -6.53 -6.01 -3.29
N PRO A 111 -6.87 -6.26 -2.01
CA PRO A 111 -8.27 -6.25 -1.57
C PRO A 111 -8.92 -4.90 -1.86
N GLU A 112 -10.10 -4.94 -2.46
CA GLU A 112 -10.89 -3.76 -2.82
C GLU A 112 -11.07 -2.77 -1.64
N PRO A 113 -11.44 -3.18 -0.41
CA PRO A 113 -11.58 -2.22 0.70
C PRO A 113 -10.27 -1.49 1.05
N LEU A 114 -9.13 -2.15 0.89
CA LEU A 114 -7.83 -1.52 1.14
C LEU A 114 -7.48 -0.55 0.01
N ALA A 115 -7.77 -0.92 -1.24
CA ALA A 115 -7.57 -0.06 -2.39
C ALA A 115 -8.47 1.20 -2.32
N GLU A 116 -9.73 1.04 -1.90
CA GLU A 116 -10.67 2.14 -1.67
C GLU A 116 -10.17 3.10 -0.58
N GLU A 117 -9.74 2.60 0.58
CA GLU A 117 -9.20 3.43 1.67
C GLU A 117 -7.99 4.26 1.21
N VAL A 118 -7.08 3.63 0.45
CA VAL A 118 -5.92 4.32 -0.14
C VAL A 118 -6.39 5.39 -1.13
N ALA A 119 -7.31 5.06 -2.03
CA ALA A 119 -7.81 5.98 -3.04
C ALA A 119 -8.52 7.20 -2.41
N ASP A 120 -9.39 6.97 -1.43
CA ASP A 120 -10.15 8.02 -0.73
C ASP A 120 -9.23 8.95 0.07
N THR A 121 -8.24 8.37 0.76
CA THR A 121 -7.25 9.15 1.50
C THR A 121 -6.40 9.99 0.56
N VAL A 122 -5.91 9.40 -0.54
CA VAL A 122 -5.12 10.09 -1.57
C VAL A 122 -5.93 11.22 -2.21
N HIS A 123 -7.18 10.97 -2.57
CA HIS A 123 -8.09 11.97 -3.13
C HIS A 123 -8.30 13.14 -2.16
N SER A 124 -8.51 12.85 -0.89
CA SER A 124 -8.67 13.86 0.16
C SER A 124 -7.40 14.71 0.34
N ILE A 125 -6.22 14.10 0.24
CA ILE A 125 -4.93 14.81 0.26
C ILE A 125 -4.82 15.80 -0.90
N PHE A 126 -5.16 15.39 -2.12
CA PHE A 126 -5.07 16.26 -3.29
C PHE A 126 -6.13 17.37 -3.29
N LYS A 127 -7.38 17.06 -2.92
CA LYS A 127 -8.44 18.07 -2.75
C LYS A 127 -8.06 19.17 -1.76
N LEU A 128 -7.50 18.81 -0.61
CA LEU A 128 -7.05 19.79 0.39
C LEU A 128 -5.91 20.67 -0.13
N LYS A 129 -5.00 20.12 -0.94
CA LYS A 129 -3.93 20.91 -1.57
C LYS A 129 -4.48 21.91 -2.58
N ASP A 130 -5.47 21.52 -3.38
CA ASP A 130 -6.11 22.40 -4.35
C ASP A 130 -6.84 23.56 -3.66
N ILE A 131 -7.56 23.29 -2.57
CA ILE A 131 -8.22 24.33 -1.78
C ILE A 131 -7.19 25.34 -1.25
N ARG A 132 -6.09 24.88 -0.65
CA ARG A 132 -5.04 25.76 -0.12
C ARG A 132 -4.40 26.63 -1.19
N ARG A 133 -4.11 26.08 -2.37
CA ARG A 133 -3.57 26.83 -3.51
C ARG A 133 -4.53 27.94 -3.95
N LYS A 134 -5.84 27.65 -4.02
CA LYS A 134 -6.85 28.65 -4.37
C LYS A 134 -6.98 29.75 -3.31
N THR A 135 -6.89 29.42 -2.02
CA THR A 135 -6.93 30.41 -0.94
C THR A 135 -5.71 31.33 -0.97
N GLN A 136 -4.50 30.79 -1.15
CA GLN A 136 -3.27 31.58 -1.23
C GLN A 136 -3.21 32.46 -2.48
N ALA A 137 -3.81 32.03 -3.59
CA ALA A 137 -3.91 32.84 -4.81
C ALA A 137 -4.98 33.95 -4.71
N ALA A 138 -5.81 33.94 -3.68
CA ALA A 138 -6.89 34.91 -3.45
C ALA A 138 -6.54 35.96 -2.37
N GLU A 139 -5.39 35.85 -1.71
CA GLU A 139 -4.85 36.90 -0.83
C GLU A 139 -4.09 37.93 -1.69
N PRO A 140 -4.50 39.21 -1.67
CA PRO A 140 -3.95 40.27 -2.53
C PRO A 140 -2.53 40.72 -2.14
#